data_AF-A0A1I2MD15-F1
#
_entry.id   AF-A0A1I2MD15-F1
#
_cell.length_a   1.000
_cell.length_b   1.000
_cell.length_c   1.000
_cell.angle_alpha   90.00
_cell.angle_beta   90.00
_cell.angle_gamma   90.00
#
_symmetry.space_group_name_H-M   'P 1'
#
loop_
_entity.id
_entity.type
_entity.pdbx_description
1 polymer ?
#
loop_
_entity_poly.entity_id
_entity_poly.type
_entity_poly.pdbx_seq_one_letter_code
_entity_poly.pdbx_strand_id
1 'polypeptide(L)' 'MTERMFRMLEQYQKLDTLLARARRERFADPLEIARLRQRKRKFRDRLARLLSPPTAEAISL' A
#
# COMPACT_ATOMS: atom_id res chain seq x y z
N MET A 1 15.74 -1.04 9.31
CA MET A 1 14.39 -1.41 8.82
C MET A 1 13.88 -2.59 9.64
N THR A 2 12.64 -2.57 10.11
CA THR A 2 12.07 -3.71 10.86
C THR A 2 11.56 -4.78 9.88
N GLU A 3 11.56 -6.04 10.32
CA GLU A 3 11.04 -7.18 9.53
C GLU A 3 9.57 -6.94 9.10
N ARG A 4 8.80 -6.26 9.96
CA ARG A 4 7.43 -5.81 9.67
C ARG A 4 7.37 -4.82 8.50
N MET A 5 8.30 -3.86 8.43
CA MET A 5 8.36 -2.89 7.33
C MET A 5 8.78 -3.56 6.02
N PHE A 6 9.71 -4.53 6.08
CA PHE A 6 10.10 -5.33 4.94
C PHE A 6 8.92 -6.13 4.36
N ARG A 7 8.18 -6.88 5.19
CA ARG A 7 6.98 -7.62 4.75
C ARG A 7 5.87 -6.72 4.21
N MET A 8 5.75 -5.48 4.70
CA MET A 8 4.80 -4.51 4.14
C MET A 8 5.21 -4.01 2.75
N LEU A 9 6.49 -3.71 2.56
CA LEU A 9 7.02 -3.30 1.25
C LEU A 9 6.90 -4.43 0.23
N GLU A 10 7.17 -5.67 0.64
CA GLU A 10 7.01 -6.85 -0.23
C GLU A 10 5.55 -7.02 -0.67
N GLN A 11 4.59 -6.89 0.25
CA GLN A 11 3.16 -6.93 -0.09
C GLN A 11 2.74 -5.77 -1.00
N TYR A 12 3.31 -4.59 -0.79
CA TYR A 12 3.05 -3.42 -1.64
C TYR A 12 3.54 -3.65 -3.07
N GLN A 13 4.77 -4.17 -3.23
CA GLN A 13 5.33 -4.51 -4.54
C GLN A 13 4.51 -5.61 -5.25
N LYS A 14 4.07 -6.65 -4.52
CA LYS A 14 3.18 -7.69 -5.08
C LYS A 14 1.88 -7.10 -5.61
N LEU A 15 1.26 -6.16 -4.89
CA LEU A 15 0.05 -5.47 -5.35
C LEU A 15 0.30 -4.64 -6.61
N ASP A 16 1.47 -4.01 -6.74
CA ASP A 16 1.84 -3.28 -7.96
C ASP A 16 1.96 -4.20 -9.17
N THR A 17 2.60 -5.36 -9.01
CA THR A 17 2.72 -6.37 -10.06
C THR A 17 1.35 -6.89 -10.49
N LEU A 18 0.45 -7.18 -9.53
CA LEU A 18 -0.92 -7.61 -9.83
C LEU A 18 -1.69 -6.52 -10.59
N LEU A 19 -1.52 -5.24 -10.21
CA LEU A 19 -2.17 -4.13 -10.89
C LEU A 19 -1.62 -3.94 -12.32
N ALA A 20 -0.32 -4.10 -12.51
CA ALA A 20 0.34 -4.03 -13.81
C ALA A 20 -0.12 -5.16 -14.73
N ARG A 21 -0.28 -6.38 -14.18
CA ARG A 21 -0.82 -7.53 -14.90
C ARG A 21 -2.28 -7.31 -15.28
N ALA A 22 -3.14 -6.94 -14.34
CA ALA A 22 -4.55 -6.65 -14.61
C ALA A 22 -4.71 -5.56 -15.68
N ARG A 23 -3.89 -4.50 -15.65
CA ARG A 23 -3.93 -3.46 -16.71
C ARG A 23 -3.51 -3.95 -18.09
N ARG A 24 -2.69 -5.00 -18.18
CA ARG A 24 -2.26 -5.61 -19.44
C ARG A 24 -3.26 -6.63 -19.97
N GLU A 25 -4.16 -7.13 -19.12
CA GLU A 25 -5.20 -8.06 -19.54
C GLU A 25 -6.33 -7.32 -20.25
N ARG A 26 -6.71 -7.84 -21.43
CA ARG A 26 -7.70 -7.23 -22.34
C ARG A 26 -9.11 -7.17 -21.75
N PHE A 27 -9.40 -8.00 -20.75
CA PHE A 27 -10.71 -8.15 -20.09
C PHE A 27 -10.63 -8.08 -18.56
N ALA A 28 -9.68 -7.30 -18.02
CA ALA A 28 -9.61 -7.18 -16.57
C ALA A 28 -10.86 -6.51 -15.98
N ASP A 29 -11.41 -7.13 -14.94
CA ASP A 29 -12.59 -6.63 -14.24
C ASP A 29 -12.26 -5.27 -13.57
N PRO A 30 -12.97 -4.19 -13.92
CA PRO A 30 -12.81 -2.88 -13.29
C PRO A 30 -12.94 -2.92 -11.77
N LEU A 31 -13.80 -3.80 -11.22
CA LEU A 31 -13.99 -3.98 -9.78
C LEU A 31 -12.76 -4.63 -9.14
N GLU A 32 -12.14 -5.60 -9.81
CA GLU A 32 -10.91 -6.22 -9.34
C GLU A 32 -9.76 -5.21 -9.29
N ILE A 33 -9.62 -4.40 -10.35
CA ILE A 33 -8.63 -3.30 -10.38
C ILE A 33 -8.91 -2.29 -9.26
N ALA A 34 -10.18 -1.93 -9.02
CA ALA A 34 -10.55 -1.01 -7.94
C ALA A 34 -10.21 -1.59 -6.55
N ARG A 35 -10.49 -2.89 -6.31
CA ARG A 35 -10.12 -3.59 -5.07
C ARG A 35 -8.61 -3.62 -4.86
N LEU A 36 -7.83 -3.90 -5.91
CA LEU A 36 -6.36 -3.88 -5.85
C LEU A 36 -5.83 -2.48 -5.53
N ARG A 37 -6.38 -1.43 -6.14
CA ARG A 37 -6.03 -0.03 -5.82
C ARG A 37 -6.37 0.32 -4.38
N GLN A 38 -7.52 -0.11 -3.88
CA GLN A 38 -7.93 0.15 -2.50
C GLN A 38 -6.99 -0.54 -1.50
N ARG A 39 -6.62 -1.80 -1.75
CA ARG A 39 -5.61 -2.52 -0.94
C ARG A 39 -4.28 -1.79 -0.96
N LYS A 40 -3.81 -1.35 -2.14
CA LYS A 40 -2.56 -0.59 -2.29
C LYS A 40 -2.57 0.70 -1.48
N ARG A 41 -3.68 1.47 -1.51
CA ARG A 41 -3.83 2.69 -0.68
C ARG A 41 -3.74 2.38 0.81
N LYS A 42 -4.46 1.38 1.31
CA LYS A 42 -4.40 0.98 2.72
C LYS A 42 -2.97 0.62 3.17
N PHE A 43 -2.20 -0.08 2.33
CA PHE A 43 -0.80 -0.38 2.63
C PHE A 43 0.08 0.86 2.63
N ARG A 44 -0.09 1.76 1.66
CA ARG A 44 0.61 3.04 1.61
C ARG A 44 0.35 3.88 2.87
N ASP A 45 -0.92 3.95 3.31
CA ASP A 45 -1.29 4.74 4.48
C ASP A 45 -0.70 4.13 5.77
N ARG A 46 -0.64 2.79 5.86
CA ARG A 46 0.05 2.10 6.95
C ARG A 46 1.56 2.32 6.92
N LEU A 47 2.19 2.27 5.75
CA LEU A 47 3.62 2.59 5.59
C LEU A 47 3.90 4.05 5.96
N ALA A 48 3.06 4.99 5.54
CA ALA A 48 3.18 6.39 5.91
C ALA A 48 3.14 6.59 7.43
N ARG A 49 2.25 5.88 8.15
CA ARG A 49 2.21 5.90 9.62
C ARG A 49 3.40 5.21 10.32
N LEU A 50 4.11 4.33 9.62
CA LEU A 50 5.33 3.70 10.15
C LEU A 50 6.57 4.55 9.87
N LEU A 51 6.57 5.30 8.77
CA LEU A 51 7.66 6.17 8.34
C LEU A 51 7.56 7.57 8.96
N SER A 52 6.34 8.05 9.20
CA SER A 52 6.07 9.19 10.07
C SER A 52 5.83 8.63 11.47
N PRO A 53 6.80 8.70 12.40
CA PRO A 53 6.47 8.49 13.80
C PRO A 53 5.33 9.45 14.17
N PRO A 54 4.42 9.07 15.09
CA PRO A 54 3.48 10.04 15.63
C PRO A 54 4.33 11.19 16.14
N THR A 55 4.17 12.35 15.52
CA THR A 55 4.77 13.59 15.97
C THR A 55 4.33 13.73 17.42
N ALA A 56 5.23 13.40 18.35
CA ALA A 56 5.04 13.55 19.78
C ALA A 56 4.98 15.04 20.20
N GLU A 57 4.75 15.94 19.24
CA GLU A 57 4.72 17.40 19.42
C GLU A 57 3.36 18.01 19.08
N ALA A 58 2.29 17.21 18.93
CA ALA A 58 0.91 17.72 18.86
C ALA A 58 0.17 17.64 20.22
N ILE A 59 0.90 17.51 21.34
CA ILE A 59 0.36 17.59 22.72
C ILE A 59 1.15 18.63 23.55
N SER A 60 1.74 19.64 22.90
CA SER A 60 2.23 20.82 23.60
C SER A 60 2.08 22.03 22.68
N LEU A 61 0.92 22.67 22.77
CA LEU A 61 0.69 24.12 22.66
C LEU A 61 -0.79 24.42 22.93
#